data_AF-A0A3D3VPS9-F1
#
_entry.id   AF-A0A3D3VPS9-F1
#
_cell.length_a   1.000
_cell.length_b   1.000
_cell.length_c   1.000
_cell.angle_alpha   90.00
_cell.angle_beta   90.00
_cell.angle_gamma   90.00
#
_symmetry.space_group_name_H-M   'P 1'
#
loop_
_entity.id
_entity.type
_entity.pdbx_description
1 polymer ?
#
loop_
_entity_poly.entity_id
_entity_poly.type
_entity_poly.pdbx_seq_one_letter_code
_entity_poly.pdbx_strand_id
1 'polypeptide(L)'
;MARALPDQMKIVGLGVAKSTDRLLEQAREFGVSALAVSDPQAAEKVKSALPKGAKLFSGGEGLTRMVEETEADMVLVAIVGTAGLAPALAALQSGKDLAVASKEILVLAGSAVMAEAKKRKKQVLPVDSEHNAIFQCLQGANEKEVRK
;
A
#
# COMPACT_ATOMS: atom_id res chain seq x y z
N MET A 1 -5.12 8.20 -10.85
CA MET A 1 -4.88 9.20 -9.79
C MET A 1 -3.46 9.75 -9.84
N ALA A 2 -2.39 8.94 -9.73
CA ALA A 2 -0.99 9.40 -9.81
C ALA A 2 -0.69 10.29 -11.02
N ARG A 3 -1.08 9.86 -12.22
CA ARG A 3 -0.92 10.64 -13.46
C ARG A 3 -1.62 12.00 -13.44
N ALA A 4 -2.73 12.13 -12.69
CA ALA A 4 -3.54 13.34 -12.66
C ALA A 4 -3.04 14.36 -11.63
N LEU A 5 -2.18 13.94 -10.69
CA LEU A 5 -1.67 14.77 -9.59
C LEU A 5 -0.16 14.56 -9.39
N PRO A 6 0.68 14.76 -10.43
CA PRO A 6 2.11 14.46 -10.37
C PRO A 6 2.87 15.30 -9.33
N ASP A 7 2.42 16.54 -9.07
CA ASP A 7 3.06 17.43 -8.09
C ASP A 7 2.66 17.15 -6.64
N GLN A 8 1.62 16.33 -6.43
CA GLN A 8 1.09 16.01 -5.11
C GLN A 8 1.35 14.57 -4.69
N MET A 9 1.67 13.68 -5.63
CA MET A 9 1.89 12.27 -5.34
C MET A 9 3.08 11.72 -6.09
N LYS A 10 4.03 11.18 -5.32
CA LYS A 10 5.19 10.46 -5.83
C LYS A 10 5.06 8.98 -5.48
N ILE A 11 5.19 8.11 -6.48
CA ILE A 11 5.28 6.67 -6.26
C ILE A 11 6.74 6.34 -5.93
N VAL A 12 6.98 5.83 -4.72
CA VAL A 12 8.33 5.45 -4.27
C VAL A 12 8.58 3.94 -4.28
N GLY A 13 7.53 3.13 -4.41
CA GLY A 13 7.63 1.68 -4.54
C GLY A 13 6.41 1.07 -5.22
N LEU A 14 6.60 -0.04 -5.94
CA LEU A 14 5.53 -0.79 -6.61
C LEU A 14 5.69 -2.28 -6.36
N GLY A 15 4.61 -2.96 -6.01
CA GLY A 15 4.61 -4.39 -5.69
C GLY A 15 3.54 -5.15 -6.46
N VAL A 16 3.88 -6.32 -6.99
CA VAL A 16 2.95 -7.25 -7.64
C VAL A 16 3.22 -8.69 -7.22
N ALA A 17 2.23 -9.56 -7.41
CA ALA A 17 2.47 -11.00 -7.32
C ALA A 17 3.13 -11.53 -8.59
N LYS A 18 2.44 -11.39 -9.74
CA LYS A 18 2.86 -12.00 -11.02
C LYS A 18 2.83 -11.04 -12.22
N SER A 19 2.18 -9.88 -12.11
CA SER A 19 1.96 -8.95 -13.23
C SER A 19 3.21 -8.10 -13.52
N THR A 20 4.32 -8.75 -13.87
CA THR A 20 5.64 -8.12 -14.04
C THR A 20 5.72 -7.16 -15.21
N ASP A 21 4.99 -7.40 -16.30
CA ASP A 21 5.03 -6.51 -17.46
C ASP A 21 4.47 -5.12 -17.13
N ARG A 22 3.30 -5.10 -16.48
CA ARG A 22 2.69 -3.85 -15.98
C ARG A 22 3.54 -3.19 -14.91
N LEU A 23 4.16 -3.97 -14.02
CA LEU A 23 5.10 -3.45 -13.03
C LEU A 23 6.24 -2.68 -13.71
N LEU A 24 6.86 -3.25 -14.73
CA LEU A 24 7.98 -2.61 -15.45
C LEU A 24 7.53 -1.38 -16.25
N GLU A 25 6.37 -1.44 -16.89
CA GLU A 25 5.78 -0.30 -17.60
C GLU A 25 5.58 0.88 -16.63
N GLN A 26 4.91 0.63 -15.51
CA GLN A 26 4.66 1.64 -14.48
C GLN A 26 5.95 2.13 -13.82
N ALA A 27 6.91 1.24 -13.57
CA ALA A 27 8.20 1.63 -12.99
C ALA A 27 8.95 2.62 -13.88
N ARG A 28 8.93 2.42 -15.20
CA ARG A 28 9.54 3.34 -16.17
C ARG A 28 8.78 4.65 -16.26
N GLU A 29 7.44 4.57 -16.30
CA GLU A 29 6.58 5.74 -16.40
C GLU A 29 6.75 6.68 -15.20
N PHE A 30 6.74 6.14 -13.98
CA PHE A 30 6.78 6.93 -12.75
C PHE A 30 8.19 7.07 -12.15
N GLY A 31 9.22 6.53 -12.81
CA GLY A 31 10.61 6.59 -12.34
C GLY A 31 10.84 5.84 -11.03
N VAL A 32 10.14 4.73 -10.80
CA VAL A 32 10.18 3.96 -9.54
C VAL A 32 11.32 2.96 -9.57
N SER A 33 12.17 3.00 -8.55
CA SER A 33 13.32 2.10 -8.41
C SER A 33 13.13 0.99 -7.38
N ALA A 34 12.21 1.10 -6.43
CA ALA A 34 11.89 0.02 -5.48
C ALA A 34 10.73 -0.83 -6.02
N LEU A 35 11.02 -2.07 -6.43
CA LEU A 35 10.05 -2.96 -7.06
C LEU A 35 9.96 -4.27 -6.28
N ALA A 36 8.75 -4.74 -5.98
CA ALA A 36 8.54 -6.02 -5.31
C ALA A 36 7.78 -7.01 -6.19
N VAL A 37 8.26 -8.26 -6.24
CA VAL A 37 7.59 -9.37 -6.93
C VAL A 37 7.56 -10.57 -6.00
N SER A 38 6.37 -10.91 -5.50
CA SER A 38 6.25 -11.95 -4.46
C SER A 38 6.32 -13.38 -5.02
N ASP A 39 5.94 -13.61 -6.28
CA ASP A 39 6.11 -14.91 -6.94
C ASP A 39 7.58 -15.11 -7.37
N PRO A 40 8.28 -16.15 -6.87
CA PRO A 40 9.70 -16.35 -7.17
C PRO A 40 9.98 -16.58 -8.66
N GLN A 41 9.10 -17.29 -9.38
CA GLN A 41 9.32 -17.58 -10.79
C GLN A 41 9.14 -16.32 -11.65
N ALA A 42 8.16 -15.49 -11.32
CA ALA A 42 7.97 -14.18 -11.95
C ALA A 42 9.13 -13.23 -11.63
N ALA A 43 9.64 -13.26 -10.39
CA ALA A 43 10.78 -12.45 -9.97
C ALA A 43 12.05 -12.79 -10.75
N GLU A 44 12.34 -14.08 -10.98
CA GLU A 44 13.49 -14.48 -11.81
C GLU A 44 13.36 -13.98 -13.25
N LYS A 45 12.17 -14.05 -13.85
CA LYS A 45 11.93 -13.60 -15.23
C LYS A 45 12.14 -12.10 -15.42
N VAL A 46 11.91 -11.28 -14.38
CA VAL A 46 11.94 -9.82 -14.50
C VAL A 46 13.32 -9.21 -14.23
N LYS A 47 14.25 -9.94 -13.61
CA LYS A 47 15.57 -9.44 -13.18
C LYS A 47 16.35 -8.74 -14.30
N SER A 48 16.35 -9.29 -15.51
CA SER A 48 17.09 -8.73 -16.65
C SER A 48 16.43 -7.50 -17.29
N ALA A 49 15.16 -7.25 -16.99
CA ALA A 49 14.36 -6.19 -17.58
C ALA A 49 14.10 -4.99 -16.63
N LEU A 50 14.67 -5.06 -15.42
CA LEU A 50 14.57 -4.01 -14.41
C LEU A 50 15.15 -2.67 -14.92
N PRO A 51 14.55 -1.53 -14.56
CA PRO A 51 15.17 -0.23 -14.80
C PRO A 51 16.57 -0.15 -14.17
N LYS A 52 17.47 0.61 -14.79
CA LYS A 52 18.83 0.77 -14.28
C LYS A 52 18.81 1.38 -12.87
N GLY A 53 19.46 0.72 -11.92
CA GLY A 53 19.50 1.14 -10.52
C GLY A 53 18.26 0.77 -9.70
N ALA A 54 17.29 0.04 -10.29
CA ALA A 54 16.17 -0.49 -9.52
C ALA A 54 16.60 -1.62 -8.58
N LYS A 55 16.04 -1.62 -7.37
CA LYS A 55 16.15 -2.69 -6.39
C LYS A 55 14.90 -3.57 -6.48
N LEU A 56 15.11 -4.86 -6.71
CA LEU A 56 14.04 -5.87 -6.72
C LEU A 56 13.97 -6.58 -5.37
N PHE A 57 12.81 -6.52 -4.73
CA PHE A 57 12.45 -7.25 -3.52
C PHE A 57 11.63 -8.49 -3.92
N SER A 58 12.22 -9.68 -3.81
CA SER A 58 11.56 -10.91 -4.24
C SER A 58 11.10 -11.80 -3.08
N GLY A 59 10.19 -12.72 -3.39
CA GLY A 59 9.71 -13.78 -2.49
C GLY A 59 8.61 -13.33 -1.54
N GLY A 60 8.19 -14.24 -0.65
CA GLY A 60 7.06 -14.02 0.26
C GLY A 60 7.19 -12.79 1.16
N GLU A 61 8.42 -12.40 1.50
CA GLU A 61 8.72 -11.22 2.33
C GLU A 61 9.10 -9.98 1.50
N GLY A 62 9.14 -10.08 0.16
CA GLY A 62 9.59 -9.00 -0.71
C GLY A 62 8.75 -7.72 -0.55
N LEU A 63 7.43 -7.87 -0.48
CA LEU A 63 6.52 -6.74 -0.27
C LEU A 63 6.76 -6.06 1.09
N THR A 64 6.88 -6.85 2.16
CA THR A 64 7.12 -6.36 3.52
C THR A 64 8.44 -5.58 3.58
N ARG A 65 9.53 -6.15 3.08
CA ARG A 65 10.85 -5.49 3.07
C ARG A 65 10.84 -4.20 2.23
N MET A 66 10.16 -4.20 1.09
CA MET A 66 10.01 -2.98 0.28
C MET A 66 9.28 -1.89 1.07
N VAL A 67 8.21 -2.25 1.78
CA VAL A 67 7.47 -1.30 2.63
C VAL A 67 8.34 -0.75 3.76
N GLU A 68 9.17 -1.58 4.38
CA GLU A 68 10.07 -1.17 5.46
C GLU A 68 11.17 -0.23 4.96
N GLU A 69 11.80 -0.56 3.83
CA GLU A 69 12.97 0.15 3.30
C GLU A 69 12.64 1.39 2.47
N THR A 70 11.40 1.55 2.02
CA THR A 70 10.99 2.74 1.26
C THR A 70 10.57 3.87 2.19
N GLU A 71 10.99 5.09 1.86
CA GLU A 71 10.55 6.33 2.52
C GLU A 71 9.22 6.77 1.91
N ALA A 72 8.13 6.17 2.37
CA ALA A 72 6.76 6.49 1.96
C ALA A 72 5.97 7.05 3.15
N ASP A 73 5.19 8.10 2.93
CA ASP A 73 4.26 8.62 3.96
C ASP A 73 3.05 7.69 4.14
N MET A 74 2.64 7.01 3.05
CA MET A 74 1.47 6.14 3.01
C MET A 74 1.72 4.90 2.13
N VAL A 75 1.10 3.78 2.52
CA VAL A 75 1.11 2.52 1.76
C VAL A 75 -0.31 2.13 1.37
N LEU A 76 -0.54 1.92 0.07
CA LEU A 76 -1.79 1.37 -0.44
C LEU A 76 -1.67 -0.15 -0.58
N VAL A 77 -2.46 -0.89 0.20
CA VAL A 77 -2.58 -2.34 0.09
C VAL A 77 -3.84 -2.70 -0.70
N ALA A 78 -3.61 -3.08 -1.96
CA ALA A 78 -4.63 -3.58 -2.89
C ALA A 78 -4.46 -5.07 -3.19
N ILE A 79 -4.12 -5.85 -2.17
CA ILE A 79 -3.92 -7.29 -2.23
C ILE A 79 -5.15 -8.00 -1.66
N VAL A 80 -5.70 -8.94 -2.42
CA VAL A 80 -6.83 -9.79 -2.01
C VAL A 80 -6.31 -10.91 -1.10
N GLY A 81 -7.09 -11.27 -0.09
CA GLY A 81 -6.78 -12.30 0.90
C GLY A 81 -5.74 -11.89 1.93
N THR A 82 -5.22 -12.89 2.64
CA THR A 82 -4.34 -12.70 3.81
C THR A 82 -2.92 -12.24 3.45
N ALA A 83 -2.51 -12.38 2.19
CA ALA A 83 -1.18 -11.98 1.72
C ALA A 83 -0.91 -10.46 1.90
N GLY A 84 -1.95 -9.63 1.99
CA GLY A 84 -1.83 -8.20 2.26
C GLY A 84 -1.61 -7.84 3.73
N LEU A 85 -1.81 -8.77 4.68
CA LEU A 85 -1.75 -8.46 6.11
C LEU A 85 -0.34 -8.10 6.58
N ALA A 86 0.66 -8.89 6.19
CA ALA A 86 2.06 -8.64 6.57
C ALA A 86 2.55 -7.26 6.09
N PRO A 87 2.41 -6.88 4.80
CA PRO A 87 2.79 -5.53 4.36
C PRO A 87 1.93 -4.42 4.97
N ALA A 88 0.66 -4.68 5.30
CA ALA A 88 -0.18 -3.70 6.00
C ALA A 88 0.33 -3.40 7.43
N LEU A 89 0.69 -4.43 8.19
CA LEU A 89 1.28 -4.26 9.51
C LEU A 89 2.66 -3.61 9.44
N ALA A 90 3.49 -4.01 8.47
CA ALA A 90 4.82 -3.42 8.27
C ALA A 90 4.73 -1.91 7.95
N ALA A 91 3.72 -1.49 7.19
CA ALA A 91 3.48 -0.07 6.93
C ALA A 91 3.27 0.70 8.25
N LEU A 92 2.33 0.25 9.09
CA LEU A 92 2.03 0.88 10.37
C LEU A 92 3.23 0.85 11.33
N GLN A 93 3.92 -0.30 11.42
CA GLN A 93 5.10 -0.50 12.26
C GLN A 93 6.27 0.40 11.84
N SER A 94 6.40 0.64 10.53
CA SER A 94 7.37 1.57 9.94
C SER A 94 6.92 3.03 10.04
N GLY A 95 5.83 3.32 10.75
CA GLY A 95 5.33 4.68 10.93
C GLY A 95 4.71 5.29 9.68
N LYS A 96 4.15 4.48 8.79
CA LYS A 96 3.48 4.92 7.56
C LYS A 96 1.97 4.83 7.74
N ASP A 97 1.23 5.74 7.11
CA ASP A 97 -0.23 5.61 7.04
C ASP A 97 -0.60 4.46 6.11
N LEU A 98 -1.75 3.83 6.37
CA LEU A 98 -2.21 2.66 5.64
C LEU A 98 -3.50 2.97 4.91
N ALA A 99 -3.51 2.82 3.58
CA ALA A 99 -4.72 2.80 2.78
C ALA A 99 -5.05 1.34 2.41
N VAL A 100 -6.25 0.87 2.78
CA VAL A 100 -6.66 -0.53 2.57
C VAL A 100 -7.80 -0.59 1.56
N ALA A 101 -7.57 -1.30 0.45
CA ALA A 101 -8.59 -1.50 -0.58
C ALA A 101 -9.33 -2.84 -0.45
N SER A 102 -8.76 -3.86 0.22
CA SER A 102 -9.45 -5.13 0.46
C SER A 102 -10.17 -5.14 1.81
N LYS A 103 -11.47 -5.44 1.79
CA LYS A 103 -12.29 -5.65 3.00
C LYS A 103 -11.80 -6.84 3.83
N GLU A 104 -11.23 -7.85 3.20
CA GLU A 104 -10.89 -9.13 3.84
C GLU A 104 -9.84 -8.97 4.94
N ILE A 105 -8.87 -8.06 4.74
CA ILE A 105 -7.83 -7.76 5.74
C ILE A 105 -8.46 -7.21 7.02
N LEU A 106 -9.43 -6.30 6.88
CA LEU A 106 -10.11 -5.70 8.03
C LEU A 106 -11.12 -6.66 8.67
N VAL A 107 -11.76 -7.53 7.88
CA VAL A 107 -12.68 -8.55 8.42
C VAL A 107 -11.91 -9.61 9.23
N LEU A 108 -10.79 -10.09 8.71
CA LEU A 108 -10.03 -11.19 9.34
C LEU A 108 -9.11 -10.70 10.46
N ALA A 109 -8.50 -9.54 10.30
CA ALA A 109 -7.44 -9.05 11.18
C ALA A 109 -7.62 -7.57 11.57
N GLY A 110 -8.81 -7.01 11.42
CA GLY A 110 -9.09 -5.60 11.70
C GLY A 110 -8.72 -5.16 13.10
N SER A 111 -8.97 -5.98 14.13
CA SER A 111 -8.59 -5.65 15.51
C SER A 111 -7.08 -5.48 15.68
N ALA A 112 -6.27 -6.36 15.07
CA ALA A 112 -4.82 -6.29 15.12
C ALA A 112 -4.29 -5.07 14.34
N VAL A 113 -4.81 -4.83 13.13
CA VAL A 113 -4.43 -3.67 12.30
C VAL A 113 -4.78 -2.36 13.00
N MET A 114 -5.99 -2.24 13.54
CA MET A 114 -6.44 -1.03 14.24
C MET A 114 -5.71 -0.83 15.58
N ALA A 115 -5.37 -1.91 16.29
CA ALA A 115 -4.57 -1.83 17.50
C ALA A 115 -3.15 -1.32 17.22
N GLU A 116 -2.49 -1.82 16.16
CA GLU A 116 -1.16 -1.35 15.78
C GLU A 116 -1.22 0.10 15.28
N ALA A 117 -2.22 0.48 14.48
CA ALA A 117 -2.42 1.85 14.04
C ALA A 117 -2.58 2.82 15.22
N LYS A 118 -3.41 2.46 16.21
CA LYS A 118 -3.58 3.24 17.45
C LYS A 118 -2.28 3.36 18.24
N LYS A 119 -1.55 2.26 18.40
CA LYS A 119 -0.26 2.22 19.09
C LYS A 119 0.78 3.13 18.43
N ARG A 120 0.81 3.15 17.09
CA ARG A 120 1.76 3.93 16.28
C ARG A 120 1.30 5.35 15.97
N LYS A 121 0.07 5.71 16.35
CA LYS A 121 -0.59 6.98 16.00
C LYS A 121 -0.60 7.20 14.47
N LYS A 122 -0.99 6.15 13.73
CA LYS A 122 -1.09 6.15 12.27
C LYS A 122 -2.53 5.96 11.82
N GLN A 123 -2.81 6.40 10.61
CA GLN A 123 -4.14 6.33 10.03
C GLN A 123 -4.34 5.03 9.26
N VAL A 124 -5.57 4.51 9.30
CA VAL A 124 -6.04 3.43 8.43
C VAL A 124 -7.21 3.99 7.63
N LEU A 125 -7.01 4.15 6.33
CA LEU A 125 -7.97 4.74 5.39
C LEU A 125 -8.61 3.64 4.54
N PRO A 126 -9.92 3.41 4.65
CA PRO A 126 -10.61 2.49 3.75
C PRO A 126 -10.77 3.14 2.37
N VAL A 127 -10.29 2.47 1.32
CA VAL A 127 -10.38 2.96 -0.07
C VAL A 127 -11.61 2.41 -0.79
N ASP A 128 -12.22 1.35 -0.26
CA ASP A 128 -13.40 0.74 -0.84
C ASP A 128 -14.65 1.63 -0.69
N SER A 129 -15.46 1.70 -1.75
CA SER A 129 -16.53 2.68 -1.95
C SER A 129 -17.65 2.61 -0.90
N GLU A 130 -17.93 1.43 -0.36
CA GLU A 130 -18.92 1.25 0.72
C GLU A 130 -18.44 1.79 2.08
N HIS A 131 -17.16 1.61 2.40
CA HIS A 131 -16.59 2.04 3.67
C HIS A 131 -16.21 3.53 3.67
N ASN A 132 -15.84 4.07 2.51
CA ASN A 132 -15.59 5.50 2.34
C ASN A 132 -16.88 6.32 2.54
N ALA A 133 -18.05 5.79 2.17
CA ALA A 133 -19.33 6.43 2.45
C ALA A 133 -19.61 6.55 3.96
N ILE A 134 -19.35 5.49 4.74
CA ILE A 134 -19.51 5.53 6.21
C ILE A 134 -18.45 6.44 6.85
N PHE A 135 -17.20 6.39 6.40
CA PHE A 135 -16.13 7.26 6.94
C PHE A 135 -16.36 8.74 6.65
N GLN A 136 -16.86 9.08 5.45
CA GLN A 136 -17.28 10.45 5.12
C GLN A 136 -18.49 10.90 5.94
N CYS A 137 -19.45 10.00 6.22
CA CYS A 137 -20.55 10.30 7.13
C CYS A 137 -20.10 10.51 8.58
N LEU A 138 -19.10 9.75 9.05
CA LEU A 138 -18.57 9.86 10.43
C LEU A 138 -17.62 11.06 10.62
N GLN A 139 -16.80 11.38 9.61
CA GLN A 139 -15.96 12.58 9.61
C GLN A 139 -16.77 13.87 9.34
N GLY A 140 -17.85 13.78 8.56
CA GLY A 140 -18.77 14.91 8.33
C GLY A 140 -19.57 15.33 9.57
N ALA A 141 -19.59 14.50 10.62
CA ALA A 141 -20.36 14.75 11.85
C ALA A 141 -19.56 15.45 12.98
N ASN A 142 -18.26 15.70 12.81
CA ASN A 142 -17.43 16.52 13.70
C ASN A 142 -16.71 17.54 12.80
N GLU A 143 -16.97 18.85 12.80
CA GLU A 143 -17.00 19.79 13.92
C GLU A 143 -17.68 21.11 13.47
N LYS A 144 -19.02 21.24 13.49
CA LYS A 144 -19.71 22.56 13.60
C LYS A 144 -21.24 22.60 13.64
N GLU A 145 -21.99 21.51 13.41
CA GLU A 145 -23.46 21.60 13.25
C GLU A 145 -24.30 21.04 14.41
N VAL A 146 -23.90 21.28 15.67
CA VAL A 146 -24.84 21.14 16.79
C VAL A 146 -24.85 22.41 17.64
N ARG A 147 -25.38 23.48 17.05
CA ARG A 147 -26.08 24.55 17.77
C ARG A 147 -27.29 25.00 16.97
N LYS A 148 -28.44 24.44 17.32
CA LYS A 148 -29.68 25.19 17.53
C LYS A 148 -30.62 24.38 18.41
#